data_AF-I7JND4-F1
#
_entry.id   AF-I7JND4-F1
#
_cell.length_a   1.000
_cell.length_b   1.000
_cell.length_c   1.000
_cell.angle_alpha   90.00
_cell.angle_beta   90.00
_cell.angle_gamma   90.00
#
_symmetry.space_group_name_H-M   'P 1'
#
loop_
_entity.id
_entity.type
_entity.pdbx_description
1 polymer ?
#
loop_
_entity_poly.entity_id
_entity_poly.type
_entity_poly.pdbx_seq_one_letter_code
_entity_poly.pdbx_strand_id
1 'polypeptide(L)'
;MENTKRKYNANSQSPASKAARQRTAHEYDKKMIELGLIKKIGLRLPTEVYEAFESLSSEKGMTRPACLRMLIEHYRNTAQKH
;
A
#
# COMPACT_ATOMS: atom_id res chain seq x y z
N MET A 1 36.19 9.54 -24.73
CA MET A 1 35.07 9.84 -23.80
C MET A 1 33.77 9.63 -24.58
N GLU A 2 33.15 8.47 -24.42
CA GLU A 2 31.95 8.10 -25.18
C GLU A 2 30.71 8.54 -24.41
N ASN A 3 30.02 9.57 -24.91
CA ASN A 3 28.80 10.12 -24.32
C ASN A 3 27.61 9.20 -24.64
N THR A 4 27.39 8.19 -23.81
CA THR A 4 26.17 7.38 -23.81
C THR A 4 25.01 8.20 -23.24
N LYS A 5 24.37 9.00 -24.11
CA LYS A 5 23.04 9.57 -23.82
C LYS A 5 22.07 8.42 -23.58
N ARG A 6 21.80 8.10 -22.31
CA ARG A 6 20.70 7.21 -21.89
C ARG A 6 19.42 7.70 -22.54
N LYS A 7 18.92 6.98 -23.55
CA LYS A 7 17.57 7.13 -24.10
C LYS A 7 16.58 6.88 -22.95
N TYR A 8 16.09 7.95 -22.31
CA TYR A 8 14.94 7.83 -21.42
C TYR A 8 13.76 7.37 -22.27
N ASN A 9 13.24 6.20 -21.93
CA ASN A 9 12.17 5.54 -22.67
C ASN A 9 10.88 6.36 -22.46
N ALA A 10 10.61 7.29 -23.38
CA ALA A 10 9.41 8.14 -23.37
C ALA A 10 8.10 7.33 -23.32
N ASN A 11 8.16 6.03 -23.64
CA ASN A 11 7.05 5.08 -23.54
C ASN A 11 6.65 4.73 -22.11
N SER A 12 7.50 4.97 -21.11
CA SER A 12 7.28 4.60 -19.71
C SER A 12 6.15 5.41 -19.03
N GLN A 13 5.74 6.55 -19.58
CA GLN A 13 4.59 7.31 -19.10
C GLN A 13 3.41 7.31 -20.08
N SER A 14 3.51 6.54 -21.19
CA SER A 14 2.41 6.40 -22.12
C SER A 14 1.19 5.76 -21.45
N PRO A 15 -0.05 6.11 -21.86
CA PRO A 15 -1.26 5.49 -21.33
C PRO A 15 -1.24 3.95 -21.40
N ALA A 16 -0.67 3.40 -22.48
CA ALA A 16 -0.48 1.97 -22.66
C ALA A 16 0.46 1.35 -21.61
N SER A 17 1.58 2.01 -21.30
CA SER A 17 2.52 1.56 -20.26
C SER A 17 1.91 1.66 -18.86
N LYS A 18 1.14 2.72 -18.57
CA LYS A 18 0.40 2.86 -17.31
C LYS A 18 -0.63 1.74 -17.13
N ALA A 19 -1.39 1.43 -18.18
CA ALA A 19 -2.36 0.34 -18.17
C ALA A 19 -1.69 -1.04 -18.01
N ALA A 20 -0.52 -1.25 -18.63
CA ALA A 20 0.26 -2.48 -18.43
C ALA A 20 0.70 -2.64 -16.96
N ARG A 21 1.22 -1.58 -16.32
CA ARG A 21 1.60 -1.62 -14.89
C ARG A 21 0.43 -1.91 -13.97
N GLN A 22 -0.72 -1.30 -14.23
CA GLN A 22 -1.94 -1.54 -13.46
C GLN A 22 -2.41 -3.01 -13.58
N ARG A 23 -2.36 -3.58 -14.79
CA ARG A 23 -2.68 -5.01 -15.01
C ARG A 23 -1.71 -5.92 -14.26
N THR A 24 -0.40 -5.65 -14.33
CA THR A 24 0.60 -6.43 -13.61
C THR A 24 0.44 -6.34 -12.08
N ALA A 25 0.14 -5.16 -11.54
CA ALA A 25 -0.14 -5.00 -10.11
C ALA A 25 -1.39 -5.80 -9.68
N HIS A 26 -2.45 -5.76 -10.50
CA HIS A 26 -3.66 -6.53 -10.25
C HIS A 26 -3.41 -8.05 -10.29
N GLU A 27 -2.62 -8.54 -11.24
CA GLU A 27 -2.24 -9.95 -11.34
C GLU A 27 -1.36 -10.39 -10.16
N TYR A 28 -0.47 -9.53 -9.68
CA TYR A 28 0.33 -9.79 -8.49
C TYR A 28 -0.56 -9.93 -7.25
N ASP A 29 -1.46 -8.98 -7.00
CA ASP A 29 -2.37 -9.02 -5.86
C ASP A 29 -3.28 -10.24 -5.92
N LYS A 30 -3.79 -10.58 -7.12
CA LYS A 30 -4.60 -11.77 -7.34
C LYS A 30 -3.84 -13.05 -6.95
N LYS A 31 -2.59 -13.21 -7.41
CA LYS A 31 -1.73 -14.34 -7.05
C LYS A 31 -1.46 -14.40 -5.55
N MET A 32 -1.19 -13.26 -4.91
CA MET A 32 -0.92 -13.22 -3.47
C MET A 32 -2.16 -13.57 -2.62
N ILE A 33 -3.36 -13.21 -3.10
CA ILE A 33 -4.63 -13.63 -2.49
C ILE A 33 -4.85 -15.15 -2.68
N GLU A 34 -4.64 -15.67 -3.90
CA GLU A 34 -4.76 -17.10 -4.21
C GLU A 34 -3.81 -17.97 -3.38
N LEU A 35 -2.58 -17.50 -3.17
CA LEU A 35 -1.58 -18.15 -2.31
C LEU A 35 -1.88 -18.01 -0.81
N GLY A 36 -2.94 -17.28 -0.42
CA GLY A 36 -3.31 -17.05 0.97
C GLY A 36 -2.37 -16.12 1.74
N LEU A 37 -1.45 -15.44 1.05
CA LEU A 37 -0.44 -14.56 1.64
C LEU A 37 -1.01 -13.20 2.04
N ILE A 38 -2.02 -12.72 1.31
CA ILE A 38 -2.75 -11.49 1.66
C ILE A 38 -4.26 -11.73 1.63
N LYS A 39 -4.99 -11.02 2.49
CA LYS A 39 -6.46 -11.01 2.49
C LYS A 39 -6.96 -9.60 2.24
N LYS A 40 -7.99 -9.48 1.39
CA LYS A 40 -8.70 -8.21 1.20
C LYS A 40 -9.75 -8.05 2.29
N ILE A 41 -9.74 -6.90 2.97
CA ILE A 41 -10.76 -6.53 3.94
C ILE A 41 -11.52 -5.30 3.44
N GLY A 42 -12.85 -5.35 3.49
CA GLY A 42 -13.72 -4.19 3.31
C GLY A 42 -14.35 -3.85 4.65
N LEU A 43 -14.06 -2.67 5.18
CA LEU A 43 -14.56 -2.22 6.48
C LEU A 43 -15.61 -1.13 6.29
N ARG A 44 -16.64 -1.14 7.14
CA ARG A 44 -17.53 0.00 7.37
C ARG A 44 -17.23 0.53 8.76
N LEU A 45 -16.80 1.78 8.83
CA LEU A 45 -16.40 2.44 10.07
C LEU A 45 -17.28 3.69 10.26
N PRO A 46 -17.61 4.07 11.51
CA PRO A 46 -18.12 5.40 11.79
C PRO A 46 -17.15 6.47 11.26
N THR A 47 -17.70 7.59 10.78
CA THR A 47 -16.91 8.66 10.15
C THR A 47 -15.79 9.16 11.06
N GLU A 48 -16.09 9.39 12.34
CA GLU A 48 -15.12 9.83 13.34
C GLU A 48 -13.91 8.88 13.49
N VAL A 49 -14.17 7.57 13.45
CA VAL A 49 -13.11 6.55 13.57
C VAL A 49 -12.26 6.53 12.30
N TYR A 50 -12.90 6.66 11.14
CA TYR A 50 -12.20 6.75 9.87
C TYR A 50 -11.30 7.98 9.81
N GLU A 51 -11.80 9.15 10.18
CA GLU A 51 -11.05 10.41 10.17
C GLU A 51 -9.87 10.38 11.15
N ALA A 52 -10.06 9.82 12.35
CA ALA A 52 -8.98 9.61 13.30
C ALA A 52 -7.88 8.69 12.74
N PHE A 53 -8.28 7.60 12.09
CA PHE A 53 -7.35 6.68 11.44
C PHE A 53 -6.59 7.32 10.28
N GLU A 54 -7.27 8.08 9.42
CA GLU A 54 -6.64 8.82 8.32
C GLU A 54 -5.65 9.87 8.84
N SER A 55 -6.05 10.64 9.85
CA SER A 55 -5.22 11.67 10.46
C SER A 55 -3.95 11.07 11.04
N LEU A 56 -4.06 9.96 11.77
CA LEU A 56 -2.91 9.23 12.32
C LEU A 56 -1.99 8.70 11.21
N SER A 57 -2.55 8.10 10.16
CA SER A 57 -1.79 7.58 9.03
C SER A 57 -1.02 8.70 8.32
N SER A 58 -1.66 9.87 8.15
CA SER A 58 -1.06 11.06 7.55
C SER A 58 0.03 11.68 8.43
N GLU A 59 -0.22 11.84 9.72
CA GLU A 59 0.74 12.40 10.69
C GLU A 59 2.03 11.58 10.72
N LYS A 60 1.93 10.26 10.66
CA LYS A 60 3.09 9.35 10.66
C LYS A 60 3.68 9.12 9.26
N GLY A 61 3.11 9.70 8.21
CA GLY A 61 3.59 9.55 6.83
C GLY A 61 3.55 8.11 6.32
N MET A 62 2.59 7.31 6.79
CA MET A 62 2.51 5.87 6.49
C MET A 62 1.26 5.53 5.69
N THR A 63 1.28 4.34 5.09
CA THR A 63 0.10 3.78 4.40
C THR A 63 -0.90 3.25 5.41
N ARG A 64 -2.19 3.20 5.06
CA ARG A 64 -3.24 2.63 5.91
C ARG A 64 -2.89 1.22 6.43
N PRO A 65 -2.39 0.27 5.62
CA PRO A 65 -1.99 -1.05 6.13
C PRO A 65 -0.83 -0.99 7.14
N ALA A 66 0.15 -0.10 6.92
CA ALA A 66 1.25 0.10 7.86
C ALA A 66 0.76 0.71 9.18
N CYS A 67 -0.16 1.66 9.12
CA CYS A 67 -0.81 2.24 10.30
C CYS A 67 -1.60 1.18 11.07
N LEU A 68 -2.39 0.34 10.37
CA LEU A 68 -3.12 -0.75 11.01
C LEU A 68 -2.17 -1.75 11.69
N ARG A 69 -1.04 -2.09 11.06
CA ARG A 69 -0.02 -2.96 11.67
C ARG A 69 0.57 -2.34 12.93
N MET A 70 0.94 -1.06 12.89
CA MET A 70 1.45 -0.34 14.05
C MET A 70 0.45 -0.34 15.21
N LEU A 71 -0.84 -0.13 14.93
CA LEU A 71 -1.89 -0.16 15.94
C LEU A 71 -2.02 -1.55 16.59
N ILE A 72 -1.96 -2.63 15.81
CA ILE A 72 -1.98 -4.01 16.32
C ILE A 72 -0.75 -4.28 17.20
N GLU A 73 0.43 -3.87 16.76
CA GLU A 73 1.68 -4.03 17.53
C GLU A 73 1.62 -3.25 18.84
N HIS A 74 1.12 -2.00 18.81
CA HIS A 74 0.92 -1.19 20.00
C HIS A 74 -0.02 -1.86 21.00
N TYR A 75 -1.18 -2.34 20.54
CA TYR A 75 -2.14 -3.06 21.38
C TYR A 75 -1.55 -4.31 22.03
N ARG A 76 -0.77 -5.10 21.29
CA ARG A 76 -0.10 -6.30 21.84
C ARG A 76 0.89 -5.93 22.95
N ASN A 77 1.66 -4.86 22.74
CA ASN A 77 2.68 -4.41 23.69
C ASN A 77 2.08 -3.81 24.96
N THR A 78 0.87 -3.23 24.90
CA THR A 78 0.17 -2.72 26.09
C THR A 78 -0.57 -3.84 26.83
N ALA A 79 -1.16 -4.79 26.11
CA ALA A 79 -1.85 -5.93 26.70
C ALA A 79 -0.94 -6.91 27.45
N GLN A 80 0.35 -7.00 27.08
CA GLN A 80 1.34 -7.83 27.78
C GLN A 80 1.93 -7.20 29.06
N LYS A 81 1.61 -5.92 29.34
CA LYS A 81 2.11 -5.20 30.53
C LYS A 81 1.13 -5.23 31.71
N HIS A 82 0.06 -6.00 31.60
CA HIS A 82 -0.90 -6.31 32.65
C HIS A 82 -0.92 -7.82 32.90
#